data_AF-A0A9W9YQ99-F1
#
_entry.id   AF-A0A9W9YQ99-F1
#
_cell.length_a   1.000
_cell.length_b   1.000
_cell.length_c   1.000
_cell.angle_alpha   90.00
_cell.angle_beta   90.00
_cell.angle_gamma   90.00
#
_symmetry.space_group_name_H-M   'P 1'
#
loop_
_entity.id
_entity.type
_entity.pdbx_description
1 polymer ?
#
loop_
_entity_poly.entity_id
_entity_poly.type
_entity_poly.pdbx_seq_one_letter_code
_entity_poly.pdbx_strand_id
1 'polypeptide(L)'
;MYICPSCSVHAVVAAQCFHWFANDKSISEIQRILVPGGKLGLVWNARDHSIPWVKEMDDEVLLPCYEQSNTPNEQSGAWKKVLSASGKFGPIEEDETTFKIEQTFNFDEFVTESCQSVS
;
A
#
# COMPACT_ATOMS: atom_id res chain seq x y z
N MET A 1 -24.15 -7.71 -8.05
CA MET A 1 -22.73 -7.36 -8.20
C MET A 1 -22.65 -6.38 -9.35
N TYR A 2 -22.32 -5.12 -9.10
CA TYR A 2 -22.17 -4.12 -10.16
C TYR A 2 -20.71 -4.15 -10.62
N ILE A 3 -20.49 -4.43 -11.91
CA ILE A 3 -19.17 -4.41 -12.53
C ILE A 3 -19.03 -3.06 -13.25
N CYS A 4 -17.90 -2.39 -13.08
CA CYS A 4 -17.63 -1.12 -13.76
C CYS A 4 -17.42 -1.36 -15.27
N PRO A 5 -17.99 -0.56 -16.19
CA PRO A 5 -17.77 -0.73 -17.63
C PRO A 5 -16.30 -0.56 -18.02
N SER A 6 -15.90 -1.13 -19.15
CA SER A 6 -14.54 -0.93 -19.67
C SER A 6 -14.34 0.53 -20.09
N CYS A 7 -13.12 1.05 -19.93
CA CYS A 7 -12.77 2.42 -20.32
C CYS A 7 -13.75 3.49 -19.79
N SER A 8 -14.11 3.41 -18.51
CA SER A 8 -15.14 4.26 -17.89
C SER A 8 -14.59 5.26 -16.88
N VAL A 9 -13.37 5.06 -16.38
CA VAL A 9 -12.75 5.93 -15.38
C VAL A 9 -11.39 6.46 -15.84
N HIS A 10 -11.06 7.67 -15.41
CA HIS A 10 -9.77 8.30 -15.71
C HIS A 10 -8.68 7.88 -14.72
N ALA A 11 -9.06 7.57 -13.49
CA ALA A 11 -8.14 7.18 -12.45
C ALA A 11 -8.75 6.11 -11.55
N VAL A 12 -7.89 5.25 -11.01
CA VAL A 12 -8.16 4.37 -9.90
C VAL A 12 -7.17 4.70 -8.81
N VAL A 13 -7.65 4.90 -7.58
CA VAL A 13 -6.80 5.21 -6.43
C VAL A 13 -6.96 4.12 -5.38
N ALA A 14 -5.84 3.55 -4.94
CA ALA A 14 -5.79 2.62 -3.81
C ALA A 14 -4.96 3.26 -2.69
N ALA A 15 -5.64 3.68 -1.62
CA ALA A 15 -5.01 4.29 -0.45
C ALA A 15 -4.88 3.25 0.67
N GLN A 16 -3.64 2.89 1.00
CA GLN A 16 -3.27 1.91 2.03
C GLN A 16 -3.91 0.52 1.85
N CYS A 17 -3.94 -0.02 0.62
CA CYS A 17 -4.55 -1.34 0.44
C CYS A 17 -4.07 -2.21 -0.74
N PHE A 18 -3.30 -1.66 -1.68
CA PHE A 18 -3.00 -2.41 -2.92
C PHE A 18 -2.25 -3.73 -2.67
N HIS A 19 -1.40 -3.80 -1.65
CA HIS A 19 -0.65 -5.01 -1.29
C HIS A 19 -1.54 -6.21 -0.94
N TRP A 20 -2.77 -6.01 -0.48
CA TRP A 20 -3.70 -7.09 -0.16
C TRP A 20 -4.25 -7.82 -1.39
N PHE A 21 -4.26 -7.15 -2.54
CA PHE A 21 -4.88 -7.69 -3.76
C PHE A 21 -4.03 -7.50 -5.01
N ALA A 22 -2.73 -7.20 -4.87
CA ALA A 22 -1.78 -7.04 -5.96
C ALA A 22 -1.51 -8.39 -6.66
N ASN A 23 -2.40 -8.76 -7.57
CA ASN A 23 -2.32 -9.94 -8.42
C ASN A 23 -2.75 -9.61 -9.85
N ASP A 24 -2.43 -10.49 -10.79
CA ASP A 24 -2.70 -10.27 -12.22
C ASP A 24 -4.19 -10.02 -12.52
N LYS A 25 -5.10 -10.69 -11.82
CA LYS A 25 -6.54 -10.51 -12.01
C LYS A 25 -6.99 -9.11 -11.62
N SER A 26 -6.55 -8.62 -10.46
CA SER A 26 -6.86 -7.25 -10.02
C SER A 26 -6.27 -6.20 -10.94
N ILE A 27 -5.00 -6.36 -11.33
CA ILE A 27 -4.30 -5.45 -12.24
C ILE A 27 -5.00 -5.41 -13.60
N SER A 28 -5.40 -6.57 -14.12
CA SER A 28 -6.18 -6.67 -15.36
C SER A 28 -7.51 -5.93 -15.28
N GLU A 29 -8.21 -6.06 -14.16
CA GLU A 29 -9.50 -5.41 -13.97
C GLU A 29 -9.37 -3.90 -13.85
N ILE A 30 -8.37 -3.41 -13.12
CA ILE A 30 -8.03 -1.99 -13.03
C ILE A 30 -7.71 -1.44 -14.43
N GLN A 31 -6.88 -2.14 -15.20
CA GLN A 31 -6.52 -1.73 -16.56
C GLN A 31 -7.73 -1.72 -17.50
N ARG A 32 -8.65 -2.69 -17.36
CA ARG A 32 -9.87 -2.77 -18.17
C ARG A 32 -10.79 -1.56 -17.97
N ILE A 33 -10.94 -1.10 -16.73
CA ILE A 33 -11.88 0.00 -16.41
C ILE A 33 -11.28 1.37 -16.70
N LEU A 34 -9.95 1.49 -16.72
CA LEU A 34 -9.27 2.73 -17.09
C LEU A 34 -9.45 3.04 -18.58
N VAL A 35 -9.73 4.31 -18.90
CA VAL A 35 -9.61 4.82 -20.28
C VAL A 35 -8.17 4.71 -20.78
N PRO A 36 -7.93 4.71 -22.11
CA PRO A 36 -6.57 4.87 -22.64
C PRO A 36 -5.90 6.12 -22.05
N GLY A 37 -4.72 5.95 -21.44
CA GLY A 37 -3.99 7.02 -20.75
C GLY A 37 -4.43 7.28 -19.30
N GLY A 38 -5.44 6.55 -18.79
CA GLY A 38 -5.83 6.60 -17.39
C GLY A 38 -4.73 6.14 -16.43
N LYS A 39 -4.83 6.54 -15.16
CA LYS A 39 -3.76 6.35 -14.17
C LYS A 39 -4.21 5.49 -12.99
N LEU A 40 -3.29 4.64 -12.51
CA LEU A 40 -3.40 3.99 -11.20
C LEU A 40 -2.57 4.79 -10.20
N GLY A 41 -3.21 5.41 -9.22
CA GLY A 41 -2.56 6.12 -8.12
C GLY A 41 -2.53 5.24 -6.87
N LEU A 42 -1.36 5.08 -6.27
CA LEU A 42 -1.19 4.32 -5.04
C LEU A 42 -0.66 5.25 -3.96
N VAL A 43 -1.32 5.26 -2.79
CA VAL A 43 -0.97 6.13 -1.66
C VAL A 43 -0.82 5.27 -0.43
N TRP A 44 0.22 5.48 0.37
CA TRP A 44 0.44 4.76 1.62
C TRP A 44 0.72 5.70 2.78
N ASN A 45 0.36 5.25 3.96
CA ASN A 45 0.90 5.76 5.20
C ASN A 45 2.19 5.00 5.47
N ALA A 46 3.30 5.74 5.55
CA ALA A 46 4.59 5.21 5.94
C ALA A 46 4.97 5.77 7.31
N ARG A 47 5.66 4.96 8.12
CA ARG A 47 6.23 5.41 9.38
C ARG A 47 7.48 6.23 9.11
N ASP A 48 7.71 7.26 9.92
CA ASP A 48 8.91 8.10 9.81
C ASP A 48 10.12 7.38 10.42
N HIS A 49 10.87 6.68 9.57
CA HIS A 49 12.07 5.93 9.97
C HIS A 49 13.29 6.85 10.27
N SER A 50 13.15 8.18 10.17
CA SER A 50 14.16 9.10 10.69
C SER A 50 14.16 9.17 12.22
N ILE A 51 13.07 8.74 12.85
CA ILE A 51 12.94 8.65 14.31
C ILE A 51 13.47 7.28 14.79
N PRO A 52 14.56 7.21 15.58
CA PRO A 52 15.24 5.94 15.87
C PRO A 52 14.37 4.85 16.49
N TRP A 53 13.54 5.19 17.48
CA TRP A 53 12.68 4.21 18.14
C TRP A 53 11.58 3.68 17.22
N VAL A 54 11.10 4.49 16.27
CA VAL A 54 10.09 4.06 15.28
C VAL A 54 10.70 3.02 14.36
N LYS A 55 11.93 3.27 13.90
CA LYS A 55 12.67 2.32 13.07
C LYS A 55 12.95 1.02 13.82
N GLU A 56 13.42 1.11 15.06
CA GLU A 56 13.70 -0.06 15.90
C GLU A 56 12.44 -0.90 16.15
N MET A 57 11.30 -0.26 16.44
CA MET A 57 10.02 -0.95 16.58
C MET A 57 9.61 -1.67 15.29
N ASP A 58 9.78 -1.03 14.13
CA ASP A 58 9.40 -1.64 12.85
C ASP A 58 10.28 -2.85 12.53
N ASP A 59 11.60 -2.71 12.64
CA ASP A 59 12.59 -3.75 12.37
C ASP A 59 12.47 -4.94 13.33
N GLU A 60 12.34 -4.68 14.64
CA GLU A 60 12.48 -5.71 15.68
C GLU A 60 11.14 -6.33 16.10
N VAL A 61 10.01 -5.66 15.83
CA VAL A 61 8.68 -6.11 16.27
C VAL A 61 7.74 -6.32 15.09
N LEU A 62 7.46 -5.26 14.32
CA LEU A 62 6.34 -5.28 13.37
C LEU A 62 6.63 -6.08 12.11
N LEU A 63 7.79 -5.88 11.48
CA LEU A 63 8.20 -6.65 10.31
C LEU A 63 8.28 -8.17 10.62
N PRO A 64 8.91 -8.62 11.71
CA PRO A 64 8.86 -10.03 12.12
C PRO A 64 7.44 -10.55 12.33
N CYS A 65 6.55 -9.77 12.93
CA CYS A 65 5.15 -10.17 13.10
C CYS A 65 4.46 -10.40 11.75
N TYR A 66 4.63 -9.49 10.77
CA TYR A 66 4.04 -9.65 9.44
C TYR A 66 4.56 -10.88 8.71
N GLU A 67 5.86 -11.16 8.82
CA GLU A 67 6.47 -12.34 8.21
C GLU A 67 5.93 -13.64 8.83
N GLN A 68 5.84 -13.68 10.16
CA GLN A 68 5.33 -14.84 10.89
C GLN A 68 3.86 -15.13 10.57
N SER A 69 3.03 -14.09 10.42
CA SER A 69 1.61 -14.23 10.09
C SER A 69 1.35 -14.37 8.59
N ASN A 70 2.38 -14.23 7.74
CA ASN A 70 2.26 -14.11 6.29
C ASN A 70 1.27 -12.99 5.88
N THR A 71 1.23 -11.90 6.65
CA THR A 71 0.37 -10.74 6.40
C THR A 71 0.98 -9.91 5.26
N PRO A 72 0.23 -9.68 4.16
CA PRO A 72 0.65 -8.76 3.11
C PRO A 72 0.92 -7.37 3.68
N ASN A 73 2.09 -6.82 3.38
CA ASN A 73 2.48 -5.47 3.78
C ASN A 73 3.14 -4.73 2.61
N GLU A 74 2.99 -3.41 2.55
CA GLU A 74 3.54 -2.58 1.47
C GLU A 74 5.07 -2.58 1.47
N GLN A 75 5.69 -2.67 2.64
CA GLN A 75 7.14 -2.58 2.81
C GLN A 75 7.89 -3.73 2.14
N SER A 76 7.28 -4.91 2.04
CA SER A 76 7.84 -6.08 1.35
C SER A 76 8.16 -5.83 -0.13
N GLY A 77 7.53 -4.82 -0.75
CA GLY A 77 7.64 -4.54 -2.18
C GLY A 77 7.10 -5.64 -3.09
N ALA A 78 6.43 -6.67 -2.55
CA ALA A 78 5.88 -7.77 -3.34
C ALA A 78 4.87 -7.26 -4.38
N TRP A 79 4.04 -6.30 -4.00
CA TRP A 79 3.09 -5.62 -4.89
C TRP A 79 3.78 -4.96 -6.09
N LYS A 80 4.96 -4.36 -5.89
CA LYS A 80 5.74 -3.66 -6.92
C LYS A 80 6.25 -4.64 -7.97
N LYS A 81 6.72 -5.82 -7.52
CA LYS A 81 7.16 -6.91 -8.40
C LYS A 81 6.02 -7.40 -9.29
N VAL A 82 4.85 -7.65 -8.69
CA VAL A 82 3.67 -8.12 -9.44
C VAL A 82 3.18 -7.07 -10.43
N LEU A 83 3.09 -5.79 -10.01
CA LEU A 83 2.68 -4.70 -10.88
C LEU A 83 3.63 -4.53 -12.07
N SER A 84 4.94 -4.53 -11.82
CA SER A 84 5.96 -4.37 -12.85
C SER A 84 5.99 -5.56 -13.81
N ALA A 85 5.86 -6.78 -13.29
CA ALA A 85 5.84 -8.00 -14.11
C ALA A 85 4.61 -8.13 -15.01
N SER A 86 3.51 -7.44 -14.68
CA SER A 86 2.27 -7.49 -15.48
C SER A 86 2.42 -6.91 -16.89
N GLY A 87 3.34 -5.96 -17.08
CA GLY A 87 3.50 -5.20 -18.33
C GLY A 87 2.27 -4.38 -18.74
N LYS A 88 1.26 -4.22 -17.88
CA LYS A 88 0.00 -3.53 -18.19
C LYS A 88 0.03 -2.03 -17.93
N PHE A 89 0.96 -1.60 -17.10
CA PHE A 89 1.20 -0.21 -16.76
C PHE A 89 2.61 0.19 -17.21
N GLY A 90 2.80 1.49 -17.45
CA GLY A 90 4.13 2.06 -17.67
C GLY A 90 5.02 1.96 -16.42
N PRO A 91 6.24 2.51 -16.49
CA PRO A 91 7.13 2.60 -15.33
C PRO A 91 6.41 3.23 -14.13
N ILE A 92 6.70 2.71 -12.95
CA ILE A 92 6.20 3.28 -11.69
C ILE A 92 6.98 4.57 -11.46
N GLU A 93 6.26 5.69 -11.46
CA GLU A 93 6.77 6.98 -11.03
C GLU A 93 6.48 7.10 -9.52
N GLU A 94 7.53 7.22 -8.73
CA GLU A 94 7.42 7.47 -7.29
C GLU A 94 7.54 8.99 -7.09
N ASP A 95 6.47 9.59 -6.58
CA ASP A 95 6.50 10.98 -6.10
C ASP A 95 6.86 10.94 -4.62
N GLU A 96 7.97 11.59 -4.24
CA GLU A 96 8.44 11.69 -2.86
C GLU A 96 7.65 12.73 -2.04
N THR A 97 6.55 13.27 -2.58
CA THR A 97 5.69 14.21 -1.86
C THR A 97 5.01 13.52 -0.67
N THR A 98 5.67 13.57 0.49
CA THR A 98 5.13 13.10 1.76
C THR A 98 4.42 14.24 2.49
N PHE A 99 3.22 13.97 2.99
CA PHE A 99 2.54 14.86 3.92
C PHE A 99 2.80 14.36 5.34
N LYS A 100 3.36 15.24 6.19
CA LYS A 100 3.61 14.87 7.59
C LYS A 100 2.28 14.78 8.34
N ILE A 101 1.99 13.61 8.88
CA ILE A 101 0.90 13.38 9.81
C ILE A 101 1.54 13.06 11.16
N GLU A 102 1.24 13.88 12.17
CA GLU A 102 1.71 13.67 13.54
C GLU A 102 0.55 13.18 14.40
N GLN A 103 0.82 12.17 15.21
CA GLN A 103 -0.11 11.64 16.20
C GLN A 103 0.60 11.62 17.56
N THR A 104 -0.13 11.95 18.62
CA THR A 104 0.37 11.91 19.99
C THR A 104 -0.43 10.88 20.77
N PHE A 105 0.26 9.96 21.39
CA PHE A 105 -0.32 8.87 22.17
C PHE A 105 0.42 8.74 23.50
N ASN A 106 -0.28 8.26 24.53
CA ASN A 106 0.41 7.58 25.63
C ASN A 106 0.78 6.14 25.23
N PHE A 107 1.54 5.44 26.07
CA PHE A 107 2.02 4.09 25.72
C PHE A 107 0.89 3.08 25.48
N ASP A 108 -0.16 3.07 26.32
CA ASP A 108 -1.25 2.11 26.20
C ASP A 108 -2.11 2.38 24.96
N GLU A 109 -2.37 3.66 24.66
CA GLU A 109 -3.02 4.09 23.42
C GLU A 109 -2.20 3.69 22.20
N PHE A 110 -0.88 3.91 22.24
CA PHE A 110 0.00 3.57 21.14
C PHE A 110 -0.05 2.07 20.81
N VAL A 111 0.06 1.21 21.83
CA VAL A 111 0.01 -0.24 21.65
C VAL A 111 -1.36 -0.68 21.09
N THR A 112 -2.45 -0.14 21.61
CA THR A 112 -3.80 -0.53 21.22
C THR A 112 -4.13 -0.06 19.79
N GLU A 113 -3.81 1.19 19.46
CA GLU A 113 -4.24 1.80 18.19
C GLU A 113 -3.27 1.54 17.04
N SER A 114 -1.97 1.45 17.33
CA SER A 114 -0.93 1.36 16.28
C SER A 114 -0.37 -0.05 16.06
N CYS A 115 -0.37 -0.89 17.11
CA CYS A 115 0.21 -2.23 17.04
C CYS A 115 -0.83 -3.36 16.93
N GLN A 116 -2.04 -3.17 17.47
CA GLN A 116 -3.11 -4.19 17.40
C GLN A 116 -4.03 -4.02 16.18
N SER A 117 -4.04 -2.85 15.54
CA SER A 117 -4.89 -2.57 14.36
C SER A 117 -4.39 -3.21 13.05
N VAL A 118 -3.40 -4.11 13.09
CA VAL A 118 -2.80 -4.70 11.87
C VAL A 118 -3.38 -6.06 11.47
N SER A 119 -4.63 -6.33 11.88
CA SER A 119 -5.40 -7.52 11.51
C SER A 119 -6.33 -7.27 10.32
#